data_AF-A0A2E3PXT5-F1
#
_entry.id   AF-A0A2E3PXT5-F1
#
_cell.length_a   1.000
_cell.length_b   1.000
_cell.length_c   1.000
_cell.angle_alpha   90.00
_cell.angle_beta   90.00
_cell.angle_gamma   90.00
#
_symmetry.space_group_name_H-M   'P 1'
#
loop_
_entity.id
_entity.type
_entity.pdbx_description
1 polymer ?
#
loop_
_entity_poly.entity_id
_entity_poly.type
_entity_poly.pdbx_seq_one_letter_code
_entity_poly.pdbx_strand_id
1 'polypeptide(L)' 'MTAQIHASAVVEDGAQLGDGVRIGPFCHVGADVVLGAGVEL' A
#
# COMPACT_ATOMS: atom_id res chain seq x y z
N MET A 1 3.54 1.35 13.32
CA MET A 1 3.12 0.39 12.28
C MET A 1 2.16 1.11 11.35
N THR A 2 2.69 1.92 10.44
CA THR A 2 1.89 2.78 9.55
C THR A 2 2.50 2.70 8.16
N ALA A 3 1.72 2.27 7.17
CA ALA A 3 2.10 2.38 5.77
C ALA A 3 2.17 3.86 5.37
N GLN A 4 3.10 4.22 4.49
CA GLN A 4 3.15 5.55 3.88
C GLN A 4 2.50 5.46 2.51
N ILE A 5 1.40 6.18 2.32
CA ILE A 5 0.61 6.13 1.09
C ILE A 5 0.62 7.54 0.50
N HIS A 6 1.16 7.68 -0.71
CA HIS A 6 1.11 8.96 -1.41
C HIS A 6 -0.35 9.35 -1.69
N ALA A 7 -0.67 10.65 -1.62
CA ALA A 7 -2.04 11.13 -1.74
C ALA A 7 -2.71 10.84 -3.10
N SER A 8 -1.91 10.57 -4.15
CA SER A 8 -2.41 10.18 -5.47
C SER A 8 -2.50 8.67 -5.68
N ALA A 9 -2.12 7.85 -4.70
CA ALA A 9 -2.29 6.41 -4.77
C ALA A 9 -3.73 6.02 -4.43
N VAL A 10 -4.21 4.96 -5.06
CA VAL A 10 -5.51 4.35 -4.76
C VAL A 10 -5.27 3.02 -4.07
N VAL A 11 -5.81 2.86 -2.87
CA VAL A 11 -5.79 1.60 -2.13
C VAL A 11 -7.23 1.25 -1.83
N GLU A 12 -7.68 0.12 -2.38
CA GLU A 12 -9.04 -0.36 -2.17
C GLU A 12 -9.20 -0.97 -0.77
N ASP A 13 -10.41 -0.86 -0.23
CA ASP A 13 -10.77 -1.50 1.04
C ASP A 13 -10.59 -3.02 0.93
N GLY A 14 -9.78 -3.59 1.82
CA GLY A 14 -9.44 -5.02 1.84
C GLY A 14 -7.95 -5.30 1.68
N ALA A 15 -7.21 -4.37 1.07
CA ALA A 15 -5.77 -4.50 0.90
C ALA A 15 -5.06 -4.64 2.26
N GLN A 16 -4.11 -5.57 2.34
CA GLN A 16 -3.35 -5.85 3.56
C GLN A 16 -1.93 -5.30 3.42
N LEU A 17 -1.59 -4.29 4.22
CA LEU A 17 -0.29 -3.62 4.16
C LEU A 17 0.55 -3.98 5.38
N GLY A 18 1.68 -4.65 5.14
CA GLY A 18 2.67 -4.95 6.16
C GLY A 18 3.38 -3.71 6.72
N ASP A 19 4.13 -3.91 7.79
CA ASP A 19 4.83 -2.81 8.45
C ASP A 19 5.89 -2.16 7.55
N GLY A 20 5.92 -0.83 7.55
CA GLY A 20 6.92 -0.06 6.81
C GLY A 20 6.71 -0.04 5.29
N VAL A 21 5.56 -0.50 4.80
CA VAL A 21 5.18 -0.38 3.38
C VAL A 21 5.16 1.09 2.94
N ARG A 22 5.67 1.34 1.73
CA ARG A 22 5.62 2.65 1.05
C ARG A 22 4.94 2.49 -0.31
N ILE A 23 3.92 3.31 -0.56
CA ILE A 23 3.17 3.33 -1.81
C ILE A 23 3.35 4.70 -2.46
N GLY A 24 4.04 4.72 -3.60
CA GLY A 24 4.34 5.90 -4.39
C GLY A 24 3.15 6.50 -5.14
N PRO A 25 3.37 7.62 -5.86
CA PRO A 25 2.33 8.29 -6.61
C PRO A 25 1.78 7.42 -7.73
N PHE A 26 0.45 7.45 -7.93
CA PHE A 26 -0.27 6.77 -9.02
C PHE A 26 -0.28 5.23 -8.97
N CYS A 27 0.20 4.62 -7.88
CA CYS A 27 -0.01 3.20 -7.64
C CYS A 27 -1.50 2.90 -7.40
N HIS A 28 -1.93 1.69 -7.79
CA HIS A 28 -3.26 1.16 -7.50
C HIS A 28 -3.11 -0.22 -6.85
N VAL A 29 -3.55 -0.34 -5.59
CA VAL A 29 -3.56 -1.59 -4.84
C VAL A 29 -5.02 -2.07 -4.73
N GLY A 30 -5.31 -3.22 -5.34
CA GLY A 30 -6.64 -3.83 -5.30
C GLY A 30 -6.97 -4.49 -3.96
N ALA A 31 -8.26 -4.72 -3.72
CA ALA A 31 -8.78 -5.23 -2.44
C ALA A 31 -8.20 -6.58 -1.99
N ASP A 32 -7.74 -7.43 -2.91
CA ASP A 32 -7.21 -8.78 -2.60
C ASP A 32 -5.68 -8.83 -2.48
N VAL A 33 -5.00 -7.68 -2.56
CA VAL A 33 -3.53 -7.62 -2.53
C VAL A 33 -2.99 -7.66 -1.09
N VAL A 34 -1.92 -8.44 -0.90
CA VAL A 34 -1.16 -8.51 0.35
C VAL A 34 0.28 -8.04 0.09
N LEU A 35 0.68 -6.94 0.72
CA LEU A 35 2.05 -6.42 0.68
C LEU A 35 2.77 -6.81 1.98
N GLY A 36 3.91 -7.49 1.84
CA GLY A 36 4.77 -7.84 2.98
C GLY A 36 5.43 -6.61 3.63
N ALA A 37 6.01 -6.82 4.81
CA ALA A 37 6.74 -5.77 5.52
C ALA A 37 7.90 -5.20 4.67
N GLY A 38 8.04 -3.88 4.65
CA GLY A 38 9.11 -3.16 3.96
C GLY A 38 8.99 -3.09 2.43
N VAL A 39 7.89 -3.57 1.83
CA VAL A 39 7.65 -3.45 0.38
C VAL A 39 7.51 -1.99 -0.03
N GLU A 40 8.07 -1.65 -1.20
CA GLU A 40 8.01 -0.33 -1.81
C GLU A 40 7.48 -0.45 -3.25
N LEU A 41 6.44 0.34 -3.56
CA LEU A 41 5.76 0.41 -4.85
C LEU A 41 5.88 1.81 -5.46
#